data_AF-A0A2D6P7A2-F1
#
_entry.id   AF-A0A2D6P7A2-F1
#
_cell.length_a   1.000
_cell.length_b   1.000
_cell.length_c   1.000
_cell.angle_alpha   90.00
_cell.angle_beta   90.00
_cell.angle_gamma   90.00
#
_symmetry.space_group_name_H-M   'P 1'
#
loop_
_entity.id
_entity.type
_entity.pdbx_description
1 polymer ?
#
loop_
_entity_poly.entity_id
_entity_poly.type
_entity_poly.pdbx_seq_one_letter_code
_entity_poly.pdbx_strand_id
1 'polypeptide(L)'
;MGIPNPQAASYNSLQRFISVFKQEDTFVATTNLYSVHFSPPRILLPSTQFGGGTQGNTFNPNSGELRDLLDYYAKSVNLPSKQVTTGQITDVGSAVKYATNAAFSQINITFQIPRSQYTRNFFERWISKMTNDANQYTDFYQDYCCPTLMIYKWERGGGERLPLPPELARRAQQQNQRPLFARKNSLTAAWELRNVFPYNIGSIQLSSDEARVMELQVGFYYERYRFFTQDKFDDPGVEQDITVSSEGLDNNTDPSTDRNTTV
;
A
#
# COMPACT_ATOMS: atom_id res chain seq x y z
N MET A 1 -35.50 27.57 -16.50
CA MET A 1 -34.34 26.89 -17.11
C MET A 1 -34.60 25.39 -17.06
N GLY A 2 -34.56 24.71 -18.21
CA GLY A 2 -34.66 23.24 -18.27
C GLY A 2 -33.34 22.59 -17.84
N ILE A 3 -33.40 21.32 -17.44
CA ILE A 3 -32.20 20.58 -17.03
C ILE A 3 -31.28 20.44 -18.25
N PRO A 4 -30.03 20.94 -18.20
CA PRO A 4 -29.08 20.75 -19.28
C PRO A 4 -28.68 19.27 -19.38
N ASN A 5 -28.69 18.73 -20.60
CA ASN A 5 -28.28 17.36 -20.94
C ASN A 5 -28.95 16.24 -20.11
N PRO A 6 -30.28 16.02 -20.24
CA PRO A 6 -30.98 14.95 -19.55
C PRO A 6 -30.57 13.55 -20.04
N GLN A 7 -29.94 13.42 -21.22
CA GLN A 7 -29.46 12.12 -21.72
C GLN A 7 -28.19 11.62 -21.02
N ALA A 8 -27.39 12.50 -20.41
CA ALA A 8 -26.23 12.11 -19.60
C ALA A 8 -26.62 11.61 -18.19
N ALA A 9 -27.88 11.82 -17.78
CA ALA A 9 -28.36 11.31 -16.51
C ALA A 9 -28.48 9.78 -16.58
N SER A 10 -27.71 9.08 -15.75
CA SER A 10 -27.85 7.62 -15.65
C SER A 10 -29.18 7.26 -14.97
N TYR A 11 -29.88 6.27 -15.51
CA TYR A 11 -31.09 5.74 -14.89
C TYR A 11 -30.73 5.06 -13.55
N ASN A 12 -31.11 5.71 -12.45
CA ASN A 12 -30.94 5.18 -11.11
C ASN A 12 -32.11 4.22 -10.80
N SER A 13 -31.81 2.93 -10.58
CA SER A 13 -32.78 1.95 -10.11
C SER A 13 -32.16 1.07 -9.04
N LEU A 14 -32.97 0.68 -8.05
CA LEU A 14 -32.54 -0.22 -6.97
C LEU A 14 -32.03 -1.56 -7.52
N GLN A 15 -32.62 -2.04 -8.62
CA GLN A 15 -32.21 -3.29 -9.24
C GLN A 15 -30.85 -3.19 -9.92
N ARG A 16 -30.54 -2.04 -10.55
CA ARG A 16 -29.21 -1.75 -11.10
C ARG A 16 -28.18 -1.63 -9.98
N PHE A 17 -28.52 -0.93 -8.90
CA PHE A 17 -27.69 -0.87 -7.69
C PHE A 17 -27.39 -2.28 -7.18
N ILE A 18 -28.41 -3.11 -6.92
CA ILE A 18 -28.19 -4.50 -6.46
C ILE A 18 -27.35 -5.31 -7.45
N SER A 19 -27.52 -5.13 -8.76
CA SER A 19 -26.72 -5.86 -9.76
C SER A 19 -25.25 -5.46 -9.76
N VAL A 20 -24.95 -4.16 -9.57
CA VAL A 20 -23.58 -3.66 -9.48
C VAL A 20 -22.94 -4.13 -8.18
N PHE A 21 -23.66 -4.08 -7.06
CA PHE A 21 -23.13 -4.53 -5.76
C PHE A 21 -22.90 -6.04 -5.68
N LYS A 22 -23.52 -6.83 -6.55
CA LYS A 22 -23.34 -8.30 -6.59
C LYS A 22 -22.18 -8.76 -7.46
N GLN A 23 -21.57 -7.88 -8.26
CA GLN A 23 -20.37 -8.22 -9.02
C GLN A 23 -19.17 -8.27 -8.07
N GLU A 24 -18.28 -9.26 -8.26
CA GLU A 24 -17.17 -9.54 -7.33
C GLU A 24 -16.23 -8.34 -7.18
N ASP A 25 -16.01 -7.57 -8.26
CA ASP A 25 -15.07 -6.45 -8.28
C ASP A 25 -15.65 -5.13 -7.70
N THR A 26 -16.97 -4.99 -7.66
CA THR A 26 -17.68 -3.79 -7.18
C THR A 26 -18.40 -4.01 -5.84
N PHE A 27 -18.11 -5.11 -5.17
CA PHE A 27 -18.57 -5.36 -3.80
C PHE A 27 -17.92 -4.37 -2.82
N VAL A 28 -18.58 -4.12 -1.68
CA VAL A 28 -18.04 -3.23 -0.65
C VAL A 28 -16.78 -3.85 -0.04
N ALA A 29 -15.67 -3.16 -0.21
CA ALA A 29 -14.37 -3.61 0.23
C ALA A 29 -14.27 -3.64 1.77
N THR A 30 -13.85 -4.76 2.37
CA THR A 30 -13.71 -4.88 3.83
C THR A 30 -12.33 -4.38 4.30
N THR A 31 -12.24 -3.98 5.57
CA THR A 31 -11.01 -3.38 6.14
C THR A 31 -10.13 -4.38 6.89
N ASN A 32 -10.59 -5.61 7.05
CA ASN A 32 -10.05 -6.57 8.02
C ASN A 32 -8.88 -7.42 7.51
N LEU A 33 -8.68 -7.52 6.19
CA LEU A 33 -7.66 -8.38 5.60
C LEU A 33 -6.62 -7.51 4.88
N TYR A 34 -5.44 -7.43 5.48
CA TYR A 34 -4.29 -6.76 4.90
C TYR A 34 -3.01 -7.47 5.35
N SER A 35 -1.92 -7.22 4.62
CA SER A 35 -0.58 -7.63 5.03
C SER A 35 0.43 -6.50 4.86
N VAL A 36 1.47 -6.48 5.69
CA VAL A 36 2.51 -5.46 5.67
C VAL A 36 3.88 -6.09 5.44
N HIS A 37 4.60 -5.57 4.44
CA HIS A 37 5.94 -6.01 4.10
C HIS A 37 6.94 -4.85 4.12
N PHE A 38 8.05 -5.06 4.83
CA PHE A 38 9.16 -4.10 4.94
C PHE A 38 10.40 -4.65 4.24
N SER A 39 11.05 -3.81 3.43
CA SER A 39 12.42 -4.08 2.97
C SER A 39 13.44 -3.69 4.06
N PRO A 40 14.52 -4.47 4.27
CA PRO A 40 15.55 -4.11 5.24
C PRO A 40 16.23 -2.79 4.87
N PRO A 41 16.34 -1.82 5.81
CA PRO A 41 17.27 -0.71 5.66
C PRO A 41 18.71 -1.21 5.77
N ARG A 42 19.66 -0.52 5.13
CA ARG A 42 21.07 -0.97 5.05
C ARG A 42 21.73 -1.06 6.43
N ILE A 43 21.42 -0.14 7.33
CA ILE A 43 21.93 -0.14 8.72
C ILE A 43 21.53 -1.37 9.55
N LEU A 44 20.44 -2.07 9.19
CA LEU A 44 19.97 -3.26 9.90
C LEU A 44 20.49 -4.55 9.28
N LEU A 45 21.09 -4.50 8.08
CA LEU A 45 21.66 -5.68 7.45
C LEU A 45 22.93 -6.13 8.18
N PRO A 46 23.21 -7.45 8.19
CA PRO A 46 24.44 -7.97 8.75
C PRO A 46 25.62 -7.49 7.91
N SER A 47 26.60 -6.86 8.57
CA SER A 47 27.84 -6.43 7.94
C SER A 47 28.70 -7.67 7.68
N THR A 48 28.91 -8.04 6.41
CA THR A 48 29.83 -9.12 6.04
C THR A 48 31.27 -8.66 5.82
N GLN A 49 31.56 -7.35 5.73
CA GLN A 49 32.91 -6.87 5.40
C GLN A 49 33.43 -5.62 6.13
N PHE A 50 32.58 -4.71 6.63
CA PHE A 50 33.06 -3.48 7.28
C PHE A 50 32.16 -3.11 8.47
N GLY A 51 32.71 -3.26 9.68
CA GLY A 51 31.98 -3.25 10.95
C GLY A 51 31.02 -2.08 11.12
N GLY A 52 29.75 -2.40 11.40
CA GLY A 52 28.66 -1.44 11.63
C GLY A 52 27.29 -2.12 11.68
N GLY A 53 27.13 -3.21 10.92
CA GLY A 53 25.91 -4.02 10.89
C GLY A 53 25.76 -4.97 12.09
N THR A 54 24.54 -5.42 12.32
CA THR A 54 24.20 -6.32 13.45
C THR A 54 24.75 -7.73 13.22
N GLN A 55 25.26 -8.39 14.27
CA GLN A 55 25.68 -9.80 14.16
C GLN A 55 24.44 -10.68 14.03
N GLY A 56 24.22 -11.27 12.86
CA GLY A 56 23.15 -12.23 12.58
C GLY A 56 22.02 -11.69 11.68
N ASN A 57 21.37 -12.60 10.95
CA ASN A 57 20.23 -12.31 10.06
C ASN A 57 18.91 -12.06 10.82
N THR A 58 18.97 -11.95 12.15
CA THR A 58 17.85 -11.81 13.07
C THR A 58 17.00 -10.58 12.72
N PHE A 59 17.59 -9.42 12.46
CA PHE A 59 16.83 -8.19 12.20
C PHE A 59 16.47 -7.97 10.72
N ASN A 60 16.49 -9.01 9.89
CA ASN A 60 16.17 -8.90 8.48
C ASN A 60 14.67 -9.12 8.21
N PRO A 61 13.87 -8.07 7.94
CA PRO A 61 12.44 -8.19 7.68
C PRO A 61 12.08 -8.87 6.35
N ASN A 62 13.06 -9.15 5.48
CA ASN A 62 12.83 -9.99 4.29
C ASN A 62 12.85 -11.49 4.62
N SER A 63 13.47 -11.89 5.74
CA SER A 63 13.59 -13.29 6.14
C SER A 63 12.43 -13.73 7.05
N GLY A 64 12.00 -14.99 6.85
CA GLY A 64 10.64 -15.47 7.17
C GLY A 64 10.11 -15.11 8.54
N GLU A 65 10.83 -15.41 9.62
CA GLU A 65 10.25 -15.28 10.97
C GLU A 65 9.91 -13.83 11.35
N LEU A 66 10.81 -12.88 11.10
CA LEU A 66 10.55 -11.46 11.40
C LEU A 66 9.49 -10.89 10.45
N ARG A 67 9.52 -11.30 9.17
CA ARG A 67 8.55 -10.87 8.17
C ARG A 67 7.14 -11.25 8.60
N ASP A 68 6.96 -12.52 8.94
CA ASP A 68 5.67 -13.07 9.34
C ASP A 68 5.24 -12.45 10.69
N LEU A 69 6.18 -12.20 11.60
CA LEU A 69 5.89 -11.48 12.84
C LEU A 69 5.40 -10.05 12.60
N LEU A 70 6.09 -9.28 11.76
CA LEU A 70 5.69 -7.90 11.46
C LEU A 70 4.35 -7.86 10.73
N ASP A 71 4.09 -8.84 9.88
CA ASP A 71 2.85 -8.95 9.13
C ASP A 71 1.65 -9.33 10.04
N TYR A 72 1.73 -10.49 10.70
CA TYR A 72 0.62 -11.02 11.50
C TYR A 72 0.31 -10.20 12.76
N TYR A 73 1.30 -9.51 13.32
CA TYR A 73 1.09 -8.68 14.51
C TYR A 73 0.75 -7.21 14.19
N ALA A 74 0.66 -6.82 12.92
CA ALA A 74 0.14 -5.51 12.55
C ALA A 74 -1.38 -5.47 12.83
N LYS A 75 -1.79 -4.78 13.90
CA LYS A 75 -3.20 -4.68 14.34
C LYS A 75 -4.00 -3.63 13.57
N SER A 76 -3.37 -2.51 13.22
CA SER A 76 -4.00 -1.48 12.42
C SER A 76 -2.98 -0.64 11.67
N VAL A 77 -3.28 -0.36 10.41
CA VAL A 77 -2.48 0.51 9.54
C VAL A 77 -3.34 1.70 9.14
N ASN A 78 -2.86 2.91 9.41
CA ASN A 78 -3.47 4.12 8.88
C ASN A 78 -2.94 4.35 7.47
N LEU A 79 -3.80 4.23 6.46
CA LEU A 79 -3.38 4.37 5.08
C LEU A 79 -2.87 5.79 4.79
N PRO A 80 -1.81 5.91 3.96
CA PRO A 80 -1.28 7.21 3.57
C PRO A 80 -2.30 7.99 2.72
N SER A 81 -2.31 9.30 2.90
CA SER A 81 -3.10 10.24 2.10
C SER A 81 -2.19 11.22 1.37
N LYS A 82 -2.64 11.69 0.20
CA LYS A 82 -1.99 12.72 -0.58
C LYS A 82 -2.91 13.93 -0.62
N GLN A 83 -2.41 15.08 -0.17
CA GLN A 83 -3.12 16.34 -0.24
C GLN A 83 -2.44 17.25 -1.27
N VAL A 84 -3.24 17.93 -2.09
CA VAL A 84 -2.75 18.93 -3.05
C VAL A 84 -2.99 20.31 -2.44
N THR A 85 -1.90 21.02 -2.18
CA THR A 85 -1.95 22.43 -1.79
C THR A 85 -2.37 23.26 -2.98
N THR A 86 -3.26 24.24 -2.77
CA THR A 86 -3.76 25.13 -3.82
C THR A 86 -3.37 26.57 -3.56
N GLY A 87 -3.02 27.28 -4.62
CA GLY A 87 -2.91 28.74 -4.67
C GLY A 87 -4.14 29.35 -5.34
N GLN A 88 -4.34 30.64 -5.15
CA GLN A 88 -5.38 31.40 -5.84
C GLN A 88 -4.79 32.68 -6.43
N ILE A 89 -5.14 32.98 -7.67
CA ILE A 89 -4.85 34.26 -8.33
C ILE A 89 -6.19 34.95 -8.59
N THR A 90 -6.22 36.27 -8.41
CA THR A 90 -7.40 37.13 -8.65
C THR A 90 -6.92 38.43 -9.30
N ASP A 91 -7.05 38.53 -10.62
CA ASP A 91 -6.72 39.77 -11.34
C ASP A 91 -7.93 40.71 -11.43
N VAL A 92 -9.08 40.24 -11.94
CA VAL A 92 -10.40 40.91 -11.85
C VAL A 92 -11.50 39.84 -11.90
N GLY A 93 -12.51 39.92 -11.04
CA GLY A 93 -13.64 38.98 -11.02
C GLY A 93 -13.43 37.81 -10.04
N SER A 94 -13.92 36.61 -10.39
CA SER A 94 -13.83 35.43 -9.51
C SER A 94 -12.43 34.83 -9.51
N ALA A 95 -11.92 34.50 -8.33
CA ALA A 95 -10.62 33.86 -8.16
C ALA A 95 -10.55 32.48 -8.85
N VAL A 96 -9.45 32.21 -9.55
CA VAL A 96 -9.13 30.89 -10.11
C VAL A 96 -8.13 30.20 -9.18
N LYS A 97 -8.43 28.96 -8.81
CA LYS A 97 -7.56 28.13 -7.97
C LYS A 97 -6.67 27.26 -8.84
N TYR A 98 -5.38 27.16 -8.50
CA TYR A 98 -4.41 26.30 -9.17
C TYR A 98 -3.65 25.45 -8.13
N ALA A 99 -3.19 24.27 -8.53
CA ALA A 99 -2.40 23.40 -7.66
C ALA A 99 -0.95 23.92 -7.55
N THR A 100 -0.37 23.87 -6.35
CA THR A 100 1.00 24.37 -6.08
C THR A 100 1.97 23.26 -5.69
N ASN A 101 1.66 22.49 -4.64
CA ASN A 101 2.53 21.45 -4.11
C ASN A 101 1.71 20.23 -3.67
N ALA A 102 2.35 19.07 -3.55
CA ALA A 102 1.77 17.89 -2.92
C ALA A 102 2.35 17.72 -1.50
N ALA A 103 1.48 17.61 -0.50
CA ALA A 103 1.84 17.26 0.87
C ALA A 103 1.45 15.81 1.15
N PHE A 104 2.37 15.05 1.72
CA PHE A 104 2.16 13.65 2.12
C PHE A 104 1.85 13.56 3.61
N SER A 105 0.80 12.84 3.98
CA SER A 105 0.49 12.59 5.40
C SER A 105 1.40 11.49 5.97
N GLN A 106 1.81 11.60 7.23
CA GLN A 106 2.52 10.52 7.92
C GLN A 106 1.69 9.23 7.99
N ILE A 107 2.37 8.08 8.03
CA ILE A 107 1.73 6.77 8.26
C ILE A 107 2.01 6.32 9.69
N ASN A 108 0.98 5.82 10.37
CA ASN A 108 1.10 5.22 11.69
C ASN A 108 0.63 3.77 11.62
N ILE A 109 1.46 2.84 12.08
CA ILE A 109 1.16 1.41 12.16
C ILE A 109 1.17 1.01 13.63
N THR A 110 0.12 0.33 14.06
CA THR A 110 0.02 -0.21 15.43
C THR A 110 0.25 -1.70 15.40
N PHE A 111 1.27 -2.15 16.14
CA PHE A 111 1.64 -3.54 16.28
C PHE A 111 1.22 -4.07 17.64
N GLN A 112 0.66 -5.28 17.70
CA GLN A 112 0.59 -6.04 18.95
C GLN A 112 1.95 -6.64 19.23
N ILE A 113 2.44 -6.52 20.46
CA ILE A 113 3.79 -6.97 20.76
C ILE A 113 3.76 -8.43 21.24
N PRO A 114 4.55 -9.33 20.63
CA PRO A 114 4.68 -10.71 21.10
C PRO A 114 5.40 -10.76 22.46
N ARG A 115 5.22 -11.86 23.19
CA ARG A 115 5.94 -12.10 24.47
C ARG A 115 7.46 -12.01 24.34
N SER A 116 8.01 -12.32 23.17
CA SER A 116 9.44 -12.22 22.86
C SER A 116 9.95 -10.78 22.69
N GLN A 117 9.07 -9.77 22.65
CA GLN A 117 9.40 -8.36 22.44
C GLN A 117 10.14 -8.08 21.12
N TYR A 118 10.12 -9.02 20.18
CA TYR A 118 10.97 -8.98 19.01
C TYR A 118 10.64 -7.83 18.07
N THR A 119 9.35 -7.59 17.83
CA THR A 119 8.83 -6.44 17.06
C THR A 119 9.28 -5.12 17.67
N ARG A 120 9.28 -4.99 19.00
CA ARG A 120 9.75 -3.80 19.69
C ARG A 120 11.26 -3.62 19.51
N ASN A 121 12.04 -4.68 19.78
CA ASN A 121 13.50 -4.64 19.64
C ASN A 121 13.92 -4.24 18.22
N PHE A 122 13.21 -4.71 17.18
CA PHE A 122 13.46 -4.29 15.80
C PHE A 122 13.36 -2.76 15.61
N PHE A 123 12.26 -2.14 16.03
CA PHE A 123 12.09 -0.69 15.87
C PHE A 123 13.03 0.13 16.76
N GLU A 124 13.25 -0.30 18.00
CA GLU A 124 14.21 0.34 18.93
C GLU A 124 15.63 0.30 18.36
N ARG A 125 16.03 -0.82 17.75
CA ARG A 125 17.33 -0.96 17.08
C ARG A 125 17.41 -0.11 15.82
N TRP A 126 16.34 0.02 15.07
CA TRP A 126 16.30 0.89 13.91
C TRP A 126 16.58 2.35 14.30
N ILE A 127 15.89 2.88 15.31
CA ILE A 127 16.14 4.25 15.79
C ILE A 127 17.52 4.39 16.43
N SER A 128 17.93 3.46 17.29
CA SER A 128 19.27 3.48 17.91
C SER A 128 20.41 3.41 16.90
N LYS A 129 20.17 2.88 15.70
CA LYS A 129 21.14 2.87 14.59
C LYS A 129 21.06 4.13 13.73
N MET A 130 19.88 4.74 13.59
CA MET A 130 19.75 6.07 12.95
C MET A 130 20.49 7.14 13.73
N THR A 131 20.28 7.17 15.05
CA THR A 131 20.95 8.07 15.96
C THR A 131 21.78 7.24 16.91
N ASN A 132 23.08 7.15 16.64
CA ASN A 132 23.96 6.37 17.48
C ASN A 132 24.15 7.12 18.82
N ASP A 133 23.73 6.48 19.91
CA ASP A 133 23.78 7.02 21.28
C ASP A 133 25.21 7.42 21.70
N ALA A 134 26.22 6.73 21.19
CA ALA A 134 27.61 6.98 21.56
C ALA A 134 28.21 8.25 20.94
N ASN A 135 27.76 8.64 19.74
CA ASN A 135 28.33 9.77 19.01
C ASN A 135 27.34 10.92 18.79
N GLN A 136 26.06 10.72 19.12
CA GLN A 136 24.96 11.69 18.93
C GLN A 136 24.82 12.22 17.49
N TYR A 137 25.43 11.54 16.52
CA TYR A 137 25.30 11.87 15.11
C TYR A 137 24.23 11.01 14.46
N THR A 138 23.56 11.59 13.47
CA THR A 138 22.64 10.86 12.60
C THR A 138 23.40 10.24 11.45
N ASP A 139 23.07 8.99 11.13
CA ASP A 139 23.65 8.30 9.98
C ASP A 139 23.12 8.86 8.65
N PHE A 140 23.68 8.42 7.52
CA PHE A 140 23.27 8.88 6.20
C PHE A 140 21.83 8.49 5.88
N TYR A 141 21.09 9.44 5.28
CA TYR A 141 19.68 9.28 4.90
C TYR A 141 19.39 7.98 4.15
N GLN A 142 20.23 7.65 3.16
CA GLN A 142 20.04 6.48 2.32
C GLN A 142 20.29 5.15 3.05
N ASP A 143 21.06 5.17 4.14
CA ASP A 143 21.43 3.96 4.85
C ASP A 143 20.36 3.55 5.86
N TYR A 144 19.71 4.53 6.50
CA TYR A 144 18.64 4.25 7.46
C TYR A 144 17.24 4.16 6.87
N CYS A 145 17.03 4.64 5.65
CA CYS A 145 15.75 4.52 4.97
C CYS A 145 15.49 3.09 4.47
N CYS A 146 14.29 2.58 4.74
CA CYS A 146 13.73 1.40 4.12
C CYS A 146 13.40 1.72 2.65
N PRO A 147 13.99 1.01 1.67
CA PRO A 147 13.76 1.33 0.25
C PRO A 147 12.30 1.21 -0.18
N THR A 148 11.59 0.21 0.36
CA THR A 148 10.22 -0.11 -0.03
C THR A 148 9.45 -0.70 1.15
N LEU A 149 8.31 -0.10 1.48
CA LEU A 149 7.29 -0.65 2.37
C LEU A 149 6.02 -0.88 1.55
N MET A 150 5.50 -2.10 1.58
CA MET A 150 4.30 -2.49 0.84
C MET A 150 3.20 -2.90 1.80
N ILE A 151 2.02 -2.29 1.65
CA ILE A 151 0.82 -2.70 2.37
C ILE A 151 -0.12 -3.30 1.32
N TYR A 152 -0.46 -4.56 1.49
CA TYR A 152 -1.32 -5.28 0.59
C TYR A 152 -2.71 -5.41 1.20
N LYS A 153 -3.72 -5.15 0.39
CA LYS A 153 -5.11 -5.36 0.77
C LYS A 153 -5.62 -6.65 0.15
N TRP A 154 -6.24 -7.46 1.00
CA TRP A 154 -6.86 -8.71 0.61
C TRP A 154 -8.37 -8.60 0.78
N GLU A 155 -9.13 -9.24 -0.09
CA GLU A 155 -10.58 -9.38 0.05
C GLU A 155 -10.95 -10.85 0.15
N ARG A 156 -12.04 -11.13 0.86
CA ARG A 156 -12.52 -12.50 1.02
C ARG A 156 -13.20 -12.98 -0.26
N GLY A 157 -12.72 -14.09 -0.82
CA GLY A 157 -13.24 -14.60 -2.08
C GLY A 157 -12.53 -13.96 -3.28
N GLY A 158 -13.01 -14.23 -4.50
CA GLY A 158 -12.38 -13.74 -5.73
C GLY A 158 -11.06 -14.43 -6.15
N GLY A 159 -10.37 -15.11 -5.23
CA GLY A 159 -9.14 -15.85 -5.54
C GLY A 159 -9.39 -17.24 -6.15
N GLU A 160 -8.27 -17.90 -6.50
CA GLU A 160 -8.24 -19.26 -7.04
C GLU A 160 -9.08 -20.24 -6.18
N ARG A 161 -9.83 -21.12 -6.84
CA ARG A 161 -10.58 -22.19 -6.17
C ARG A 161 -9.59 -23.21 -5.63
N LEU A 162 -9.57 -23.40 -4.31
CA LEU A 162 -8.78 -24.45 -3.71
C LEU A 162 -9.48 -25.79 -3.92
N PRO A 163 -8.77 -26.83 -4.41
CA PRO A 163 -9.28 -28.18 -4.35
C PRO A 163 -9.52 -28.53 -2.88
N LEU A 164 -10.69 -29.06 -2.57
CA LEU A 164 -11.00 -29.57 -1.25
C LEU A 164 -9.96 -30.61 -0.85
N PRO A 165 -9.55 -30.67 0.44
CA PRO A 165 -8.73 -31.76 0.91
C PRO A 165 -9.42 -33.10 0.60
N PRO A 166 -8.65 -34.16 0.26
CA PRO A 166 -9.18 -35.40 -0.32
C PRO A 166 -10.22 -36.08 0.57
N GLU A 167 -10.12 -35.93 1.89
CA GLU A 167 -11.09 -36.43 2.86
C GLU A 167 -12.48 -35.79 2.73
N LEU A 168 -12.53 -34.46 2.55
CA LEU A 168 -13.80 -33.74 2.37
C LEU A 168 -14.39 -33.99 0.98
N ALA A 169 -13.53 -34.13 -0.03
CA ALA A 169 -13.96 -34.48 -1.39
C ALA A 169 -14.67 -35.85 -1.43
N ARG A 170 -14.13 -36.86 -0.73
CA ARG A 170 -14.75 -38.19 -0.60
C ARG A 170 -16.10 -38.15 0.12
N ARG A 171 -16.22 -37.37 1.21
CA ARG A 171 -17.49 -37.21 1.93
C ARG A 171 -18.55 -36.50 1.10
N ALA A 172 -18.17 -35.45 0.37
CA ALA A 172 -19.08 -34.74 -0.54
C ALA A 172 -19.58 -35.65 -1.66
N GLN A 173 -18.70 -36.49 -2.22
CA GLN A 173 -19.05 -37.48 -3.24
C GLN A 173 -19.98 -38.57 -2.69
N GLN A 174 -19.77 -39.05 -1.46
CA GLN A 174 -20.64 -40.04 -0.82
C GLN A 174 -22.03 -39.50 -0.47
N GLN A 175 -22.14 -38.22 -0.12
CA GLN A 175 -23.43 -37.59 0.20
C GLN A 175 -24.19 -37.06 -1.04
N ASN A 176 -23.68 -37.29 -2.26
CA ASN A 176 -24.22 -36.73 -3.50
C ASN A 176 -24.43 -35.19 -3.41
N GLN A 177 -23.58 -34.51 -2.63
CA GLN A 177 -23.63 -33.07 -2.42
C GLN A 177 -22.60 -32.39 -3.31
N ARG A 178 -22.97 -31.23 -3.86
CA ARG A 178 -22.04 -30.41 -4.66
C ARG A 178 -20.83 -30.05 -3.80
N PRO A 179 -19.59 -30.28 -4.27
CA PRO A 179 -18.41 -29.95 -3.48
C PRO A 179 -18.36 -28.45 -3.20
N LEU A 180 -18.30 -28.09 -1.92
CA LEU A 180 -18.07 -26.71 -1.49
C LEU A 180 -16.62 -26.32 -1.81
N PHE A 181 -16.40 -25.52 -2.85
CA PHE A 181 -15.06 -24.97 -3.10
C PHE A 181 -14.79 -23.82 -2.12
N ALA A 182 -13.74 -23.93 -1.32
CA ALA A 182 -13.16 -22.79 -0.64
C ALA A 182 -12.41 -21.94 -1.68
N ARG A 183 -12.64 -20.63 -1.72
CA ARG A 183 -11.87 -19.70 -2.54
C ARG A 183 -10.77 -19.08 -1.69
N LYS A 184 -9.57 -18.91 -2.27
CA LYS A 184 -8.53 -18.07 -1.65
C LYS A 184 -8.99 -16.62 -1.60
N ASN A 185 -8.39 -15.84 -0.71
CA ASN A 185 -8.55 -14.39 -0.70
C ASN A 185 -7.85 -13.81 -1.95
N SER A 186 -8.47 -12.83 -2.60
CA SER A 186 -7.86 -12.10 -3.72
C SER A 186 -7.11 -10.87 -3.21
N LEU A 187 -5.97 -10.56 -3.85
CA LEU A 187 -5.27 -9.29 -3.66
C LEU A 187 -5.99 -8.23 -4.49
N THR A 188 -6.44 -7.15 -3.86
CA THR A 188 -7.26 -6.12 -4.52
C THR A 188 -6.56 -4.78 -4.65
N ALA A 189 -5.66 -4.46 -3.71
CA ALA A 189 -4.94 -3.20 -3.72
C ALA A 189 -3.56 -3.36 -3.09
N ALA A 190 -2.61 -2.52 -3.52
CA ALA A 190 -1.32 -2.41 -2.87
C ALA A 190 -0.91 -0.93 -2.74
N TRP A 191 -0.39 -0.59 -1.57
CA TRP A 191 0.19 0.70 -1.27
C TRP A 191 1.70 0.56 -1.19
N GLU A 192 2.41 1.20 -2.10
CA GLU A 192 3.86 1.20 -2.13
C GLU A 192 4.39 2.53 -1.62
N LEU A 193 5.15 2.45 -0.54
CA LEU A 193 5.82 3.58 0.09
C LEU A 193 7.33 3.45 -0.14
N ARG A 194 7.97 4.53 -0.58
CA ARG A 194 9.41 4.57 -0.89
C ARG A 194 10.16 5.42 0.12
N ASN A 195 11.35 4.96 0.48
CA ASN A 195 12.27 5.62 1.41
C ASN A 195 11.57 5.93 2.75
N VAL A 196 11.18 4.86 3.45
CA VAL A 196 10.42 4.94 4.69
C VAL A 196 11.34 4.85 5.90
N PHE A 197 11.11 5.65 6.93
CA PHE A 197 11.87 5.54 8.17
C PHE A 197 11.00 5.90 9.39
N PRO A 198 11.14 5.19 10.52
CA PRO A 198 10.43 5.53 11.75
C PRO A 198 10.93 6.86 12.32
N TYR A 199 10.00 7.74 12.72
CA TYR A 199 10.31 9.02 13.38
C TYR A 199 9.87 9.04 14.84
N ASN A 200 8.90 8.19 15.19
CA ASN A 200 8.39 8.07 16.55
C ASN A 200 8.01 6.63 16.85
N ILE A 201 8.44 6.16 18.03
CA ILE A 201 7.97 4.94 18.65
C ILE A 201 7.15 5.36 19.87
N GLY A 202 5.87 5.02 19.88
CA GLY A 202 4.95 5.37 20.95
C GLY A 202 5.38 4.74 22.29
N SER A 203 5.20 5.49 23.38
CA SER A 203 5.44 4.99 24.73
C SER A 203 4.42 3.92 25.10
N ILE A 204 4.89 2.79 25.61
CA ILE A 204 4.03 1.74 26.17
C ILE A 204 3.92 1.96 27.67
N GLN A 205 2.70 2.12 28.17
CA GLN A 205 2.45 2.15 29.61
C GLN A 205 2.29 0.71 30.13
N LEU A 206 3.06 0.37 31.16
CA LEU A 206 2.85 -0.85 31.94
C LEU A 206 2.10 -0.49 33.21
N SER A 207 1.01 -1.19 33.50
CA SER A 207 0.21 -1.04 34.72
C SER A 207 -0.01 -2.41 35.36
N SER A 208 0.04 -2.46 36.69
CA SER A 208 -0.17 -3.70 37.47
C SER A 208 -1.66 -4.06 37.67
N ASP A 209 -2.55 -3.49 36.84
CA ASP A 209 -3.99 -3.68 36.93
C ASP A 209 -4.43 -4.85 36.02
N GLU A 210 -5.46 -4.68 35.19
CA GLU A 210 -5.95 -5.72 34.28
C GLU A 210 -4.93 -6.11 33.19
N ALA A 211 -4.87 -7.40 32.87
CA ALA A 211 -4.04 -7.94 31.80
C ALA A 211 -4.55 -7.48 30.42
N ARG A 212 -3.86 -6.51 29.81
CA ARG A 212 -4.14 -6.01 28.45
C ARG A 212 -3.05 -6.42 27.48
N VAL A 213 -3.43 -6.61 26.21
CA VAL A 213 -2.46 -6.83 25.13
C VAL A 213 -1.66 -5.54 24.95
N MET A 214 -0.35 -5.68 24.90
CA MET A 214 0.55 -4.56 24.73
C MET A 214 0.63 -4.18 23.25
N GLU A 215 0.43 -2.89 22.97
CA GLU A 215 0.38 -2.34 21.63
C GLU A 215 1.46 -1.26 21.47
N LEU A 216 2.17 -1.30 20.34
CA LEU A 216 3.20 -0.34 19.97
C LEU A 216 2.76 0.39 18.72
N GLN A 217 2.58 1.70 18.81
CA GLN A 217 2.37 2.55 17.66
C GLN A 217 3.72 3.05 17.14
N VAL A 218 3.97 2.88 15.85
CA VAL A 218 5.16 3.40 15.17
C VAL A 218 4.72 4.32 14.06
N GLY A 219 5.21 5.56 14.11
CA GLY A 219 5.01 6.57 13.08
C GLY A 219 6.17 6.59 12.10
N PHE A 220 5.87 6.62 10.80
CA PHE A 220 6.87 6.68 9.74
C PHE A 220 6.68 7.90 8.83
N TYR A 221 7.81 8.43 8.39
CA TYR A 221 7.89 9.31 7.24
C TYR A 221 8.24 8.51 5.99
N TYR A 222 7.81 9.02 4.84
CA TYR A 222 8.11 8.47 3.52
C TYR A 222 8.23 9.60 2.50
N GLU A 223 8.97 9.36 1.41
CA GLU A 223 9.14 10.39 0.37
C GLU A 223 8.06 10.31 -0.70
N ARG A 224 7.72 9.10 -1.12
CA ARG A 224 6.83 8.87 -2.26
C ARG A 224 5.87 7.73 -1.95
N TYR A 225 4.67 7.87 -2.49
CA TYR A 225 3.59 6.92 -2.35
C TYR A 225 2.97 6.65 -3.72
N ARG A 226 2.81 5.36 -4.04
CA ARG A 226 2.11 4.86 -5.21
C ARG A 226 1.01 3.90 -4.78
N PHE A 227 -0.12 3.99 -5.46
CA PHE A 227 -1.25 3.09 -5.27
C PHE A 227 -1.37 2.21 -6.50
N PHE A 228 -1.48 0.92 -6.28
CA PHE A 228 -1.73 -0.06 -7.31
C PHE A 228 -3.08 -0.70 -7.04
N THR A 229 -3.91 -0.72 -8.07
CA THR A 229 -5.14 -1.50 -8.06
C THR A 229 -4.90 -2.86 -8.72
N GLN A 230 -5.88 -3.75 -8.65
CA GLN A 230 -5.85 -4.93 -9.50
C GLN A 230 -5.75 -4.50 -10.96
N ASP A 231 -4.89 -5.18 -11.73
CA ASP A 231 -4.45 -4.95 -13.13
C ASP A 231 -5.54 -4.59 -14.16
N LYS A 232 -6.82 -4.71 -13.79
CA LYS A 232 -7.97 -4.35 -14.63
C LYS A 232 -8.39 -2.87 -14.52
N PHE A 233 -7.89 -2.13 -13.52
CA PHE A 233 -8.29 -0.74 -13.27
C PHE A 233 -7.16 0.28 -13.52
N ASP A 234 -5.91 -0.15 -13.43
CA ASP A 234 -4.75 0.61 -13.88
C ASP A 234 -4.46 0.25 -15.35
N ASP A 235 -5.12 0.94 -16.28
CA ASP A 235 -4.48 1.15 -17.58
C ASP A 235 -3.22 1.97 -17.27
N PRO A 236 -1.99 1.50 -17.60
CA PRO A 236 -0.80 2.33 -17.48
C PRO A 236 -0.93 3.41 -18.54
N GLY A 237 -1.73 4.45 -18.23
CA GLY A 237 -2.04 5.54 -19.12
C GLY A 237 -0.74 6.08 -19.67
N VAL A 238 -0.43 5.66 -20.89
CA VAL A 238 0.61 6.26 -21.70
C VAL A 238 0.11 7.68 -21.87
N GLU A 239 0.72 8.61 -21.13
CA GLU A 239 0.56 10.03 -21.43
C GLU A 239 0.79 10.15 -22.93
N GLN A 240 -0.25 10.59 -23.65
CA GLN A 240 -0.31 10.60 -25.11
C GLN A 240 1.07 10.88 -25.70
N ASP A 241 1.68 9.88 -26.35
CA ASP A 241 2.89 10.09 -27.14
C ASP A 241 2.61 11.29 -28.05
N ILE A 242 3.33 12.38 -27.81
CA ILE A 242 3.19 13.60 -28.60
C ILE A 242 3.70 13.23 -29.98
N THR A 243 2.77 12.88 -30.86
CA THR A 243 3.06 12.61 -32.25
C THR A 243 3.40 13.93 -32.92
N VAL A 244 4.70 14.27 -32.92
CA VAL A 244 5.22 15.41 -33.65
C VAL A 244 5.27 15.05 -35.12
N SER A 245 4.55 15.83 -35.94
CA SER A 245 4.60 15.72 -37.39
C SER A 245 6.04 15.94 -37.87
N SER A 246 6.62 14.94 -38.55
CA SER A 246 7.83 15.13 -39.34
C SER A 246 7.55 16.20 -40.39
N GLU A 247 8.39 17.25 -40.40
CA GLU A 247 8.27 18.44 -41.24
C GLU A 247 7.74 18.18 -42.66
N GLY A 248 6.56 18.72 -42.95
CA GLY A 248 5.93 18.67 -44.26
C GLY A 248 4.44 18.97 -44.16
N LEU A 249 4.00 20.04 -44.82
CA LEU A 249 2.61 20.51 -44.86
C LEU A 249 1.63 19.40 -45.27
N ASP A 250 0.95 18.77 -44.31
CA ASP A 250 -0.34 18.13 -44.58
C ASP A 250 -1.24 18.21 -43.34
N ASN A 251 -2.43 18.77 -43.52
CA ASN A 251 -3.33 19.21 -42.46
C ASN A 251 -4.40 18.14 -42.11
N ASN A 252 -4.02 16.86 -42.09
CA ASN A 252 -4.87 15.75 -41.69
C ASN A 252 -4.05 14.75 -40.88
N THR A 253 -4.13 14.85 -39.56
CA THR A 253 -3.46 13.94 -38.61
C THR A 253 -4.38 12.77 -38.25
N ASP A 254 -4.19 11.63 -38.92
CA ASP A 254 -4.68 10.33 -38.48
C ASP A 254 -3.48 9.52 -37.93
N PRO A 255 -3.57 8.94 -36.71
CA PRO A 255 -2.49 8.13 -36.11
C PRO A 255 -2.09 6.88 -36.91
N SER A 256 -2.83 6.51 -37.97
CA SER A 256 -2.51 5.40 -38.88
C SER A 256 -1.55 5.74 -40.03
N THR A 257 -1.03 6.98 -40.11
CA THR A 257 -0.14 7.39 -41.22
C THR A 257 1.30 6.92 -41.01
N ASP A 258 1.87 6.23 -42.00
CA ASP A 258 3.17 5.52 -42.01
C ASP A 258 4.44 6.35 -41.67
N ARG A 259 4.31 7.65 -41.33
CA ARG A 259 5.44 8.58 -41.11
C ARG A 259 5.44 9.28 -39.76
N ASN A 260 4.55 8.90 -38.85
CA ASN A 260 4.56 9.43 -37.50
C ASN A 260 5.67 8.77 -36.67
N THR A 261 6.58 9.58 -36.13
CA THR A 261 7.60 9.12 -35.18
C THR A 261 7.13 9.37 -33.77
N THR A 262 7.04 8.29 -32.99
CA THR A 262 6.79 8.31 -31.55
C THR A 262 8.07 8.76 -30.82
N VAL A 263 7.96 9.73 -29.89
CA VAL A 263 9.07 10.20 -29.04
C VAL A 263 8.73 9.99 -27.58
#